data_AF-A0A9C6X972-F1
#
_entry.id   AF-A0A9C6X972-F1
#
_cell.length_a   1.000
_cell.length_b   1.000
_cell.length_c   1.000
_cell.angle_alpha   90.00
_cell.angle_beta   90.00
_cell.angle_gamma   90.00
#
_symmetry.space_group_name_H-M   'P 1'
#
loop_
_entity.id
_entity.type
_entity.pdbx_description
1 polymer ?
#
loop_
_entity_poly.entity_id
_entity_poly.type
_entity_poly.pdbx_seq_one_letter_code
_entity_poly.pdbx_strand_id
1 'polypeptide(L)'
;MVSSDDFAMDPFFLGVALPILMVFIPLFEAGDHFASSRSAVADQAAHGPWLEEALDERRLRIGAMHSARALGLLPRCHGFGRVDRSACLTALKSWFSILQMLLNLRS
;
A
#
# COMPACT_ATOMS: atom_id res chain seq x y z
N MET A 1 44.07 -8.02 2.78
CA MET A 1 43.64 -7.20 1.63
C MET A 1 42.21 -7.60 1.32
N VAL A 2 41.25 -6.81 1.77
CA VAL A 2 39.83 -6.98 1.40
C VAL A 2 39.70 -6.31 0.03
N SER A 3 39.41 -7.08 -1.00
CA SER A 3 39.31 -6.56 -2.37
C SER A 3 38.20 -5.51 -2.40
N SER A 4 38.51 -4.31 -2.85
CA SER A 4 37.57 -3.19 -2.93
C SER A 4 36.54 -3.32 -4.07
N ASP A 5 36.50 -4.50 -4.72
CA ASP A 5 35.56 -4.83 -5.80
C ASP A 5 34.19 -5.33 -5.30
N ASP A 6 34.03 -5.59 -3.99
CA ASP A 6 32.79 -6.16 -3.42
C ASP A 6 31.63 -5.15 -3.26
N PHE A 7 31.80 -3.90 -3.72
CA PHE A 7 30.72 -2.91 -3.82
C PHE A 7 30.23 -2.67 -5.25
N ALA A 8 30.61 -3.52 -6.21
CA ALA A 8 29.91 -3.59 -7.48
C ALA A 8 28.48 -4.11 -7.21
N MET A 9 27.56 -3.20 -6.86
CA MET A 9 26.13 -3.51 -6.89
C MET A 9 25.83 -4.05 -8.28
N ASP A 10 25.45 -5.33 -8.33
CA ASP A 10 25.13 -6.02 -9.58
C ASP A 10 24.15 -5.12 -10.36
N PRO A 11 24.40 -4.78 -11.64
CA PRO A 11 23.52 -3.91 -12.41
C PRO A 11 22.08 -4.47 -12.48
N PHE A 12 21.94 -5.78 -12.29
CA PHE A 12 20.66 -6.45 -12.07
C PHE A 12 19.96 -6.02 -10.76
N PHE A 13 20.69 -5.93 -9.64
CA PHE A 13 20.16 -5.43 -8.38
C PHE A 13 19.74 -3.95 -8.47
N LEU A 14 20.58 -3.12 -9.10
CA LEU A 14 20.26 -1.72 -9.38
C LEU A 14 19.04 -1.56 -10.30
N GLY A 15 18.93 -2.40 -11.34
CA GLY A 15 17.84 -2.34 -12.31
C GLY A 15 16.50 -2.85 -11.79
N VAL A 16 16.50 -3.72 -10.78
CA VAL A 16 15.30 -4.47 -10.40
C VAL A 16 14.96 -4.40 -8.91
N ALA A 17 15.93 -4.56 -8.02
CA ALA A 17 15.68 -4.47 -6.58
C ALA A 17 15.41 -3.03 -6.15
N LEU A 18 16.15 -2.07 -6.72
CA LEU A 18 16.02 -0.66 -6.36
C LEU A 18 14.64 -0.07 -6.67
N PRO A 19 14.04 -0.28 -7.87
CA PRO A 19 12.68 0.17 -8.15
C PRO A 19 11.63 -0.50 -7.25
N ILE A 20 11.80 -1.79 -6.93
CA ILE A 20 10.87 -2.51 -6.05
C ILE A 20 10.88 -1.89 -4.65
N LEU A 21 12.07 -1.65 -4.10
CA LEU A 21 12.22 -1.09 -2.74
C LEU A 21 11.82 0.39 -2.68
N MET A 22 12.16 1.18 -3.70
CA MET A 22 11.98 2.64 -3.66
C MET A 22 10.64 3.12 -4.19
N VAL A 23 9.97 2.34 -5.04
CA VAL A 23 8.71 2.75 -5.68
C VAL A 23 7.57 1.85 -5.24
N PHE A 24 7.76 0.53 -5.28
CA PHE A 24 6.69 -0.42 -4.99
C PHE A 24 6.33 -0.40 -3.50
N ILE A 25 7.30 -0.57 -2.59
CA ILE A 25 7.02 -0.59 -1.15
C ILE A 25 6.32 0.69 -0.66
N PRO A 26 6.81 1.91 -0.96
CA PRO A 26 6.16 3.14 -0.50
C PRO A 26 4.76 3.32 -1.08
N LEU A 27 4.50 2.84 -2.31
CA LEU A 27 3.17 2.88 -2.91
C LEU A 27 2.17 2.02 -2.14
N PHE A 28 2.58 0.82 -1.73
CA PHE A 28 1.74 -0.07 -0.91
C PHE A 28 1.52 0.47 0.51
N GLU A 29 2.55 1.03 1.12
CA GLU A 29 2.46 1.66 2.43
C GLU A 29 1.55 2.90 2.40
N ALA A 30 1.67 3.75 1.38
CA ALA A 30 0.75 4.85 1.15
C ALA A 30 -0.70 4.36 0.99
N GLY A 31 -0.92 3.28 0.22
CA GLY A 31 -2.25 2.66 0.06
C GLY A 31 -2.87 2.21 1.39
N ASP A 32 -2.07 1.61 2.26
CA ASP A 32 -2.49 1.17 3.60
C ASP A 32 -2.77 2.37 4.55
N HIS A 33 -1.95 3.42 4.47
CA HIS A 33 -2.20 4.68 5.17
C HIS A 33 -3.48 5.37 4.71
N PHE A 34 -3.79 5.36 3.41
CA PHE A 34 -5.07 5.85 2.91
C PHE A 34 -6.24 5.01 3.42
N ALA A 35 -6.11 3.68 3.45
CA ALA A 35 -7.14 2.80 3.96
C ALA A 35 -7.43 3.06 5.46
N SER A 36 -6.39 3.14 6.28
CA SER A 36 -6.48 3.39 7.72
C SER A 36 -6.96 4.80 8.07
N SER A 37 -6.50 5.83 7.34
CA SER A 37 -6.96 7.21 7.54
C SER A 37 -8.45 7.34 7.24
N ARG A 38 -8.95 6.63 6.24
CA ARG A 38 -10.37 6.61 5.90
C ARG A 38 -11.23 5.95 6.96
N SER A 39 -10.79 4.81 7.53
CA SER A 39 -11.51 4.21 8.65
C SER A 39 -11.52 5.14 9.85
N ALA A 40 -10.39 5.80 10.14
CA ALA A 40 -10.30 6.77 11.23
C ALA A 40 -11.27 7.94 11.05
N VAL A 41 -11.41 8.48 9.83
CA VAL A 41 -12.39 9.54 9.51
C VAL A 41 -13.83 9.04 9.70
N ALA A 42 -14.14 7.82 9.26
CA ALA A 42 -15.47 7.23 9.45
C ALA A 42 -15.79 7.01 10.94
N ASP A 43 -14.81 6.56 11.72
CA ASP A 43 -14.96 6.31 13.15
C ASP A 43 -15.08 7.65 13.91
N GLN A 44 -14.27 8.65 13.58
CA GLN A 44 -14.35 9.97 14.19
C GLN A 44 -15.70 10.63 13.86
N ALA A 45 -16.18 10.49 12.63
CA ALA A 45 -17.53 10.92 12.25
C ALA A 45 -18.61 10.16 13.02
N ALA A 46 -18.37 8.92 13.47
CA ALA A 46 -19.34 8.17 14.27
C ALA A 46 -19.43 8.63 15.74
N HIS A 47 -18.38 9.26 16.30
CA HIS A 47 -18.28 9.58 17.73
C HIS A 47 -18.71 11.01 18.12
N GLY A 48 -19.21 11.83 17.20
CA GLY A 48 -19.58 13.21 17.54
C GLY A 48 -20.95 13.36 18.25
N PRO A 49 -21.30 14.57 18.69
CA PRO A 49 -22.47 14.84 19.54
C PRO A 49 -23.79 14.83 18.75
N TRP A 50 -24.21 13.64 18.32
CA TRP A 50 -25.37 13.46 17.43
C TRP A 50 -26.64 14.16 17.91
N LEU A 51 -26.91 14.15 19.21
CA LEU A 51 -28.15 14.66 19.80
C LEU A 51 -28.22 16.19 19.84
N GLU A 52 -27.08 16.87 19.86
CA GLU A 52 -26.96 18.33 20.05
C GLU A 52 -26.83 19.07 18.71
N GLU A 53 -26.58 18.33 17.62
CA GLU A 53 -26.32 18.88 16.28
C GLU A 53 -27.55 19.25 15.49
N ALA A 54 -27.40 20.29 14.66
CA ALA A 54 -28.38 20.64 13.66
C ALA A 54 -28.55 19.52 12.62
N LEU A 55 -29.74 19.44 12.02
CA LEU A 55 -30.04 18.40 11.01
C LEU A 55 -29.07 18.42 9.81
N ASP A 56 -28.60 19.59 9.41
CA ASP A 56 -27.68 19.73 8.26
C ASP A 56 -26.27 19.26 8.59
N GLU A 57 -25.78 19.52 9.80
CA GLU A 57 -24.49 19.01 10.29
C GLU A 57 -24.53 17.48 10.41
N ARG A 58 -25.65 16.96 10.92
CA ARG A 58 -25.87 15.51 10.99
C ARG A 58 -25.85 14.86 9.61
N ARG A 59 -26.48 15.47 8.60
CA ARG A 59 -26.46 14.97 7.21
C ARG A 59 -25.07 14.98 6.61
N LEU A 60 -24.30 16.06 6.83
CA LEU A 60 -22.91 16.16 6.37
C LEU A 60 -22.06 15.04 6.96
N ARG A 61 -22.21 14.77 8.26
CA ARG A 61 -21.47 13.71 8.95
C ARG A 61 -21.85 12.31 8.46
N ILE A 62 -23.15 12.05 8.22
CA ILE A 62 -23.59 10.79 7.59
C ILE A 62 -23.00 10.65 6.19
N GLY A 63 -22.99 11.73 5.40
CA GLY A 63 -22.37 11.77 4.08
C GLY A 63 -20.87 11.47 4.12
N ALA A 64 -20.14 12.08 5.06
CA ALA A 64 -18.73 11.83 5.30
C ALA A 64 -18.45 10.39 5.74
N MET A 65 -19.29 9.82 6.62
CA MET A 65 -19.16 8.43 7.05
C MET A 65 -19.41 7.47 5.88
N HIS A 66 -20.39 7.77 5.01
CA HIS A 66 -20.71 6.96 3.85
C HIS A 66 -19.61 7.04 2.78
N SER A 67 -19.10 8.23 2.48
CA SER A 67 -18.00 8.43 1.52
C SER A 67 -16.69 7.82 2.03
N ALA A 68 -16.40 7.97 3.32
CA ALA A 68 -15.22 7.37 3.96
C ALA A 68 -15.25 5.84 3.93
N ARG A 69 -16.43 5.20 3.91
CA ARG A 69 -16.59 3.74 3.77
C ARG A 69 -16.72 3.24 2.33
N ALA A 70 -17.03 4.11 1.36
CA ALA A 70 -17.25 3.72 -0.03
C ALA A 70 -15.97 3.22 -0.73
N LEU A 71 -15.95 1.97 -1.21
CA LEU A 71 -14.77 1.30 -1.79
C LEU A 71 -14.07 2.02 -2.97
N GLY A 72 -14.63 3.11 -3.51
CA GLY A 72 -14.12 3.86 -4.65
C GLY A 72 -12.90 4.76 -4.38
N LEU A 73 -12.67 5.17 -3.12
CA LEU A 73 -11.54 6.03 -2.74
C LEU A 73 -10.24 5.27 -2.40
N LEU A 74 -10.19 3.95 -2.63
CA LEU A 74 -8.94 3.19 -2.42
C LEU A 74 -8.13 3.23 -3.71
N PRO A 75 -6.81 3.50 -3.64
CA PRO A 75 -5.95 3.32 -4.79
C PRO A 75 -6.05 1.87 -5.25
N ARG A 76 -6.53 1.69 -6.49
CA ARG A 76 -6.59 0.40 -7.16
C ARG A 76 -5.57 0.40 -8.27
N CYS A 77 -4.66 -0.55 -8.24
CA CYS A 77 -3.78 -0.80 -9.37
C CYS A 77 -4.50 -1.75 -10.33
N HIS A 78 -4.58 -1.35 -11.61
CA HIS A 78 -5.15 -2.20 -12.65
C HIS A 78 -4.39 -3.54 -12.69
N GLY A 79 -5.11 -4.66 -12.59
CA GLY A 79 -4.54 -6.01 -12.54
C GLY A 79 -4.11 -6.54 -11.16
N PHE A 80 -3.80 -5.66 -10.18
CA PHE A 80 -3.39 -6.08 -8.82
C PHE A 80 -4.51 -5.96 -7.78
N GLY A 81 -5.58 -5.22 -8.08
CA GLY A 81 -6.69 -5.02 -7.15
C GLY A 81 -6.41 -3.90 -6.15
N ARG A 82 -6.56 -4.17 -4.85
CA ARG A 82 -6.32 -3.19 -3.78
C ARG A 82 -4.82 -3.06 -3.52
N VAL A 83 -4.37 -1.82 -3.36
CA VAL A 83 -3.01 -1.51 -2.92
C VAL A 83 -3.00 -1.55 -1.39
N ASP A 84 -2.82 -2.75 -0.84
CA ASP A 84 -2.72 -2.97 0.60
C ASP A 84 -1.43 -3.75 0.95
N ARG A 85 -1.09 -3.77 2.25
CA ARG A 85 0.11 -4.45 2.72
C ARG A 85 0.11 -5.95 2.40
N SER A 86 -1.07 -6.58 2.34
CA SER A 86 -1.20 -8.00 2.00
C SER A 86 -0.88 -8.29 0.54
N ALA A 87 -1.33 -7.43 -0.38
CA ALA A 87 -0.96 -7.47 -1.79
C ALA A 87 0.54 -7.21 -1.98
N CYS A 88 1.14 -6.29 -1.21
CA CYS A 88 2.59 -6.04 -1.24
C CYS A 88 3.38 -7.31 -0.89
N LEU A 89 3.02 -7.99 0.20
CA LEU A 89 3.70 -9.22 0.63
C LEU A 89 3.52 -10.34 -0.39
N THR A 90 2.35 -10.44 -1.00
CA THR A 90 2.06 -11.44 -2.03
C THR A 90 2.88 -11.19 -3.29
N ALA A 91 2.95 -9.92 -3.73
CA ALA A 91 3.78 -9.51 -4.86
C ALA A 91 5.27 -9.77 -4.58
N LEU A 92 5.76 -9.44 -3.38
CA LEU A 92 7.15 -9.68 -2.98
C LEU A 92 7.48 -11.18 -2.95
N LYS A 93 6.57 -12.02 -2.41
CA LYS A 93 6.73 -13.47 -2.41
C LYS A 93 6.77 -14.05 -3.83
N SER A 94 5.87 -13.61 -4.70
CA SER A 94 5.85 -14.01 -6.11
C SER A 94 7.17 -13.64 -6.80
N TRP A 95 7.66 -12.42 -6.55
CA TRP A 95 8.93 -11.95 -7.06
C TRP A 95 10.13 -12.80 -6.60
N PHE A 96 10.24 -13.07 -5.29
CA PHE A 96 11.30 -13.93 -4.75
C PHE A 96 11.24 -15.35 -5.30
N SER A 97 10.04 -15.90 -5.49
CA SER A 97 9.85 -17.22 -6.10
C SER A 97 10.39 -17.27 -7.54
N ILE A 98 10.12 -16.24 -8.34
CA ILE A 98 10.66 -16.13 -9.71
C ILE A 98 12.18 -16.04 -9.69
N LEU A 99 12.76 -15.24 -8.80
CA LEU A 99 14.21 -15.15 -8.66
C LEU A 99 14.84 -16.50 -8.29
N GLN A 100 14.25 -17.23 -7.34
CA GLN A 100 14.71 -18.56 -6.95
C GLN A 100 14.64 -19.54 -8.13
N MET A 101 13.55 -19.51 -8.91
CA MET A 101 13.42 -20.33 -10.11
C MET A 101 14.52 -20.01 -11.14
N LEU A 102 14.80 -18.72 -11.40
CA LEU A 102 15.85 -18.30 -12.33
C LEU A 102 17.26 -18.68 -11.86
N LEU A 103 17.53 -18.60 -10.55
CA LEU A 103 18.80 -19.03 -9.97
C LEU A 103 18.99 -20.54 -10.10
N ASN A 104 17.94 -21.33 -9.83
CA ASN A 104 17.98 -22.79 -9.98
C ASN A 104 18.12 -23.26 -11.44
N LEU A 105 17.72 -22.45 -12.42
CA LEU A 105 17.91 -22.75 -13.85
C LEU A 105 19.34 -22.47 -14.35
N ARG A 106 20.12 -21.70 -13.58
CA ARG A 106 21.50 -21.33 -13.93
C ARG A 106 22.54 -22.31 -13.36
N SER A 107 22.18 -23.10 -12.35
CA SER A 107 23.01 -24.18 -11.78
C SER A 107 22.82 -25.49 -12.54
#